data_AF-A0A1T4TQN6-F1
#
_entry.id   AF-A0A1T4TQN6-F1
#
_cell.length_a   1.000
_cell.length_b   1.000
_cell.length_c   1.000
_cell.angle_alpha   90.00
_cell.angle_beta   90.00
_cell.angle_gamma   90.00
#
_symmetry.space_group_name_H-M   'P 1'
#
loop_
_entity.id
_entity.type
_entity.pdbx_description
1 polymer ?
#
loop_
_entity_poly.entity_id
_entity_poly.type
_entity_poly.pdbx_seq_one_letter_code
_entity_poly.pdbx_strand_id
1 'polypeptide(L)'
;MINKALIGIFSAIVFLIMQAIISSVNTKATYEFSTKNNNVIQNRLQLTLNDGYISMLVSRKCSNNRNYPSHLNGVFLRFQNHYYVFGIEHIDENNSQLTFNDFFIDSLRSGEAIYISHSPSFSCLKNDFSEILLGKRTVN
;
A
#
# COMPACT_ATOMS: atom_id res chain seq x y z
N MET A 1 -27.31 -30.59 -10.36
CA MET A 1 -27.21 -29.60 -9.26
C MET A 1 -25.99 -28.68 -9.35
N ILE A 2 -24.91 -29.06 -10.05
CA ILE A 2 -23.64 -28.31 -10.12
C ILE A 2 -23.77 -26.91 -10.76
N ASN A 3 -24.65 -26.73 -11.76
CA ASN A 3 -24.79 -25.43 -12.46
C ASN A 3 -25.29 -24.28 -11.56
N LYS A 4 -26.21 -24.55 -10.61
CA LYS A 4 -26.76 -23.48 -9.76
C LYS A 4 -25.74 -22.98 -8.73
N ALA A 5 -24.96 -23.89 -8.16
CA ALA A 5 -23.91 -23.55 -7.21
C ALA A 5 -22.76 -22.77 -7.90
N LEU A 6 -22.34 -23.21 -9.10
CA LEU A 6 -21.34 -22.50 -9.89
C LEU A 6 -21.78 -21.08 -10.27
N ILE A 7 -23.03 -20.90 -10.69
CA ILE A 7 -23.59 -19.57 -10.98
C ILE A 7 -23.56 -18.69 -9.73
N GLY A 8 -23.91 -19.24 -8.56
CA GLY A 8 -23.84 -18.52 -7.28
C GLY A 8 -22.42 -18.11 -6.88
N ILE A 9 -21.44 -18.99 -7.08
CA ILE A 9 -20.02 -18.68 -6.81
C ILE A 9 -19.54 -17.59 -7.77
N PHE A 10 -19.82 -17.74 -9.06
CA PHE A 10 -19.41 -16.77 -10.06
C PHE A 10 -20.04 -15.39 -9.82
N SER A 11 -21.34 -15.33 -9.49
CA SER A 11 -22.00 -14.07 -9.20
C SER A 11 -21.44 -13.40 -7.95
N ALA A 12 -21.11 -14.17 -6.91
CA ALA A 12 -20.46 -13.65 -5.71
C ALA A 12 -19.08 -13.05 -6.02
N ILE A 13 -18.26 -13.72 -6.83
CA ILE A 13 -16.94 -13.22 -7.23
C ILE A 13 -17.07 -11.91 -8.00
N VAL A 14 -17.96 -11.86 -9.00
CA VAL A 14 -18.23 -10.64 -9.78
C VAL A 14 -18.69 -9.50 -8.88
N PHE A 15 -19.57 -9.78 -7.93
CA PHE A 15 -20.07 -8.79 -6.98
C PHE A 15 -18.98 -8.24 -6.06
N LEU A 16 -18.07 -9.10 -5.57
CA LEU A 16 -16.93 -8.69 -4.75
C LEU A 16 -15.95 -7.81 -5.55
N ILE A 17 -15.65 -8.18 -6.80
CA ILE A 17 -14.77 -7.39 -7.67
C ILE A 17 -15.39 -6.03 -7.97
N MET A 18 -16.67 -5.98 -8.32
CA MET A 18 -17.42 -4.72 -8.53
C MET A 18 -17.35 -3.80 -7.31
N GLN A 19 -17.61 -4.33 -6.11
CA GLN A 19 -17.49 -3.55 -4.89
C GLN A 19 -16.07 -3.01 -4.67
N ALA A 20 -15.05 -3.84 -4.95
CA ALA A 20 -13.67 -3.42 -4.79
C ALA A 20 -13.26 -2.32 -5.78
N ILE A 21 -13.74 -2.40 -7.01
CA ILE A 21 -13.55 -1.36 -8.03
C ILE A 21 -14.23 -0.07 -7.57
N ILE A 22 -15.53 -0.12 -7.24
CA ILE A 22 -16.31 1.06 -6.81
C ILE A 22 -15.68 1.72 -5.58
N SER A 23 -15.23 0.92 -4.61
CA SER A 23 -14.53 1.44 -3.43
C SER A 23 -13.21 2.12 -3.81
N SER A 24 -12.48 1.56 -4.76
CA SER A 24 -11.20 2.11 -5.24
C SER A 24 -11.37 3.44 -5.97
N VAL A 25 -12.28 3.53 -6.95
CA VAL A 25 -12.54 4.80 -7.66
C VAL A 25 -13.14 5.88 -6.76
N ASN A 26 -13.83 5.53 -5.67
CA ASN A 26 -14.33 6.52 -4.72
C ASN A 26 -13.32 6.89 -3.63
N THR A 27 -12.12 6.30 -3.62
CA THR A 27 -11.12 6.58 -2.60
C THR A 27 -10.24 7.76 -3.01
N LYS A 28 -10.25 8.81 -2.17
CA LYS A 28 -9.36 9.97 -2.25
C LYS A 28 -8.70 10.22 -0.90
N ALA A 29 -7.42 9.92 -0.80
CA ALA A 29 -6.66 10.11 0.43
C ALA A 29 -5.16 10.20 0.15
N THR A 30 -4.49 11.09 0.87
CA THR A 30 -3.04 11.10 0.97
C THR A 30 -2.66 10.80 2.42
N TYR A 31 -1.65 9.96 2.61
CA TYR A 31 -1.11 9.58 3.90
C TYR A 31 0.40 9.79 3.92
N GLU A 32 0.90 10.19 5.08
CA GLU A 32 2.32 10.20 5.38
C GLU A 32 2.55 9.31 6.59
N PHE A 33 3.28 8.21 6.39
CA PHE A 33 3.70 7.29 7.43
C PHE A 33 5.19 7.44 7.69
N SER A 34 5.59 7.35 8.95
CA SER A 34 6.99 7.39 9.34
C SER A 34 7.24 6.52 10.56
N THR A 35 8.38 5.82 10.56
CA THR A 35 8.91 5.20 11.77
C THR A 35 10.20 5.92 12.17
N LYS A 36 10.33 6.19 13.47
CA LYS A 36 11.58 6.65 14.09
C LYS A 36 12.01 5.58 15.06
N ASN A 37 12.97 4.75 14.66
CA ASN A 37 13.64 3.86 15.60
C ASN A 37 15.04 4.39 15.91
N ASN A 38 15.23 4.85 17.15
CA ASN A 38 16.49 5.22 17.80
C ASN A 38 17.60 5.72 16.85
N ASN A 39 17.39 6.86 16.18
CA ASN A 39 18.37 7.63 15.39
C ASN A 39 19.07 6.91 14.20
N VAL A 40 18.81 5.62 13.94
CA VAL A 40 19.57 4.82 12.96
C VAL A 40 18.78 4.54 11.67
N ILE A 41 17.45 4.46 11.73
CA ILE A 41 16.60 4.19 10.55
C ILE A 41 15.42 5.17 10.56
N GLN A 42 15.29 5.96 9.48
CA GLN A 42 14.10 6.76 9.19
C GLN A 42 13.51 6.26 7.88
N ASN A 43 12.38 5.56 7.97
CA ASN A 43 11.57 5.23 6.81
C ASN A 43 10.39 6.20 6.78
N ARG A 44 10.22 6.88 5.64
CA ARG A 44 9.03 7.67 5.34
C ARG A 44 8.35 7.07 4.13
N LEU A 45 7.04 6.93 4.23
CA LEU A 45 6.17 6.43 3.18
C LEU A 45 5.10 7.50 2.94
N GLN A 46 5.09 8.07 1.75
CA GLN A 46 4.02 8.92 1.28
C GLN A 46 3.15 8.12 0.32
N LEU A 47 1.86 8.05 0.61
CA LEU A 47 0.90 7.29 -0.17
C LEU A 47 -0.20 8.22 -0.65
N THR A 48 -0.46 8.24 -1.95
CA THR A 48 -1.56 8.97 -2.57
C THR A 48 -2.48 7.98 -3.27
N LEU A 49 -3.76 8.02 -2.91
CA LEU A 49 -4.84 7.24 -3.49
C LEU A 49 -5.83 8.21 -4.11
N ASN A 50 -6.10 8.07 -5.40
CA ASN A 50 -7.02 8.95 -6.11
C ASN A 50 -7.68 8.21 -7.27
N ASP A 51 -9.01 8.09 -7.25
CA ASP A 51 -9.80 7.59 -8.37
C ASP A 51 -9.30 6.23 -8.92
N GLY A 52 -8.90 5.32 -8.02
CA GLY A 52 -8.36 4.01 -8.35
C GLY A 52 -6.88 3.95 -8.75
N TYR A 53 -6.23 5.11 -8.84
CA TYR A 53 -4.79 5.25 -9.01
C TYR A 53 -4.08 5.33 -7.65
N ILE A 54 -2.93 4.67 -7.57
CA ILE A 54 -2.04 4.70 -6.41
C ILE A 54 -0.66 5.21 -6.81
N SER A 55 -0.13 6.13 -6.01
CA SER A 55 1.27 6.51 -6.02
C SER A 55 1.85 6.37 -4.62
N MET A 56 2.99 5.71 -4.53
CA MET A 56 3.68 5.43 -3.29
C MET A 56 5.14 5.88 -3.43
N LEU A 57 5.57 6.77 -2.55
CA LEU A 57 6.95 7.21 -2.46
C LEU A 57 7.53 6.75 -1.13
N VAL A 58 8.61 5.97 -1.22
CA VAL A 58 9.33 5.44 -0.07
C VAL A 58 10.68 6.11 -0.02
N SER A 59 11.01 6.73 1.11
CA SER A 59 12.35 7.25 1.38
C SER A 59 12.93 6.59 2.60
N ARG A 60 14.11 5.99 2.43
CA ARG A 60 14.79 5.22 3.48
C ARG A 60 16.14 5.86 3.76
N LYS A 61 16.40 6.10 5.04
CA LYS A 61 17.71 6.50 5.51
C LYS A 61 18.32 5.36 6.32
N CYS A 62 19.24 4.62 5.71
CA CYS A 62 19.98 3.56 6.39
C CYS A 62 21.25 4.12 7.06
N SER A 63 21.87 3.37 7.98
CA SER A 63 23.04 3.77 8.79
C SER A 63 24.22 4.39 8.01
N ASN A 64 24.34 4.11 6.71
CA ASN A 64 25.35 4.72 5.84
C ASN A 64 24.97 6.13 5.33
N ASN A 65 23.92 6.74 5.88
CA ASN A 65 23.41 8.07 5.52
C ASN A 65 22.97 8.21 4.05
N ARG A 66 22.93 7.11 3.28
CA ARG A 66 22.43 7.07 1.91
C ARG A 66 20.91 6.97 1.92
N ASN A 67 20.28 7.83 1.13
CA ASN A 67 18.87 7.76 0.85
C ASN A 67 18.63 6.79 -0.31
N TYR A 68 17.75 5.81 -0.09
CA TYR A 68 17.28 4.91 -1.14
C TYR A 68 15.81 5.27 -1.42
N PRO A 69 15.54 6.15 -2.39
CA PRO A 69 14.19 6.45 -2.82
C PRO A 69 13.68 5.32 -3.72
N SER A 70 12.54 4.73 -3.38
CA SER A 70 11.79 3.87 -4.30
C SER A 70 10.40 4.45 -4.49
N HIS A 71 9.83 4.28 -5.68
CA HIS A 71 8.47 4.73 -5.94
C HIS A 71 7.67 3.70 -6.72
N LEU A 72 6.40 3.55 -6.37
CA LEU A 72 5.45 2.66 -7.01
C LEU A 72 4.29 3.48 -7.52
N ASN A 73 3.95 3.29 -8.80
CA ASN A 73 2.76 3.85 -9.41
C ASN A 73 1.92 2.73 -10.03
N GLY A 74 0.60 2.81 -9.90
CA GLY A 74 -0.26 1.78 -10.44
C GLY A 74 -1.74 2.01 -10.19
N VAL A 75 -2.48 0.92 -10.27
CA VAL A 75 -3.90 0.85 -9.92
C VAL A 75 -4.07 0.05 -8.64
N PHE A 76 -5.12 0.34 -7.89
CA PHE A 76 -5.47 -0.45 -6.73
C PHE A 76 -6.93 -0.90 -6.76
N LEU A 77 -7.22 -1.97 -6.04
CA LEU A 77 -8.55 -2.40 -5.64
C LEU A 77 -8.64 -2.30 -4.13
N ARG A 78 -9.76 -1.80 -3.62
CA ARG A 78 -9.95 -1.60 -2.19
C ARG A 78 -11.10 -2.44 -1.68
N PHE A 79 -10.84 -3.27 -0.67
CA PHE A 79 -11.87 -3.99 0.05
C PHE A 79 -11.80 -3.62 1.53
N GLN A 80 -12.74 -2.79 1.99
CA GLN A 80 -12.70 -2.20 3.33
C GLN A 80 -11.39 -1.44 3.59
N ASN A 81 -10.54 -1.94 4.47
CA ASN A 81 -9.24 -1.38 4.82
C ASN A 81 -8.07 -2.09 4.10
N HIS A 82 -8.36 -3.09 3.27
CA HIS A 82 -7.37 -3.79 2.46
C HIS A 82 -7.23 -3.16 1.08
N TYR A 83 -5.99 -3.05 0.63
CA TYR A 83 -5.60 -2.49 -0.65
C TYR A 83 -4.78 -3.53 -1.40
N TYR A 84 -5.22 -3.85 -2.62
CA TYR A 84 -4.51 -4.71 -3.55
C TYR A 84 -4.03 -3.88 -4.71
N VAL A 85 -2.74 -3.90 -4.98
CA VAL A 85 -2.08 -2.99 -5.91
C VAL A 85 -1.46 -3.76 -7.04
N PHE A 86 -1.65 -3.26 -8.24
CA PHE A 86 -0.96 -3.70 -9.44
C PHE A 86 -0.30 -2.49 -10.09
N GLY A 87 1.02 -2.54 -10.25
CA GLY A 87 1.76 -1.38 -10.75
C GLY A 87 3.21 -1.66 -11.10
N ILE A 88 3.94 -0.58 -11.30
CA ILE A 88 5.37 -0.59 -11.56
C ILE A 88 6.07 0.01 -10.34
N GLU A 89 6.96 -0.78 -9.73
CA GLU A 89 7.88 -0.33 -8.70
C GLU A 89 9.23 0.00 -9.32
N HIS A 90 9.71 1.20 -9.05
CA HIS A 90 11.04 1.68 -9.43
C HIS A 90 11.91 1.60 -8.18
N ILE A 91 12.85 0.64 -8.19
CA ILE A 91 13.75 0.35 -7.07
C ILE A 91 14.91 1.36 -7.05
N ASP A 92 15.35 1.78 -8.24
CA ASP A 92 16.32 2.85 -8.48
C ASP A 92 16.07 3.51 -9.85
N GLU A 93 16.96 4.39 -10.31
CA GLU A 93 16.82 5.13 -11.59
C GLU A 93 16.75 4.23 -12.82
N ASN A 94 17.30 3.00 -12.76
CA ASN A 94 17.45 2.12 -13.91
C ASN A 94 16.67 0.80 -13.78
N ASN A 95 16.21 0.46 -12.57
CA ASN A 95 15.56 -0.80 -12.27
C ASN A 95 14.08 -0.58 -11.93
N SER A 96 13.23 -1.15 -12.78
CA SER A 96 11.79 -1.15 -12.60
C SER A 96 11.24 -2.56 -12.77
N GLN A 97 10.23 -2.90 -11.97
CA GLN A 97 9.58 -4.20 -12.03
C GLN A 97 8.07 -4.06 -11.93
N LEU A 98 7.36 -4.94 -12.64
CA LEU A 98 5.94 -5.16 -12.39
C LEU A 98 5.80 -5.76 -11.00
N THR A 99 4.94 -5.17 -10.19
CA THR A 99 4.73 -5.56 -8.81
C THR A 99 3.25 -5.75 -8.51
N PHE A 100 3.01 -6.73 -7.64
CA PHE A 100 1.74 -6.98 -7.02
C PHE A 100 1.97 -6.84 -5.52
N ASN A 101 1.30 -5.90 -4.89
CA ASN A 101 1.48 -5.65 -3.48
C ASN A 101 0.12 -5.56 -2.79
N ASP A 102 0.09 -5.97 -1.53
CA ASP A 102 -1.08 -5.83 -0.68
C ASP A 102 -0.69 -5.17 0.64
N PHE A 103 -1.57 -4.31 1.12
CA PHE A 103 -1.40 -3.66 2.41
C PHE A 103 -2.75 -3.31 3.03
N PHE A 104 -2.68 -3.00 4.32
CA PHE A 104 -3.83 -2.62 5.12
C PHE A 104 -3.60 -1.23 5.70
N ILE A 105 -4.65 -0.39 5.66
CA ILE A 105 -4.66 0.92 6.32
C ILE A 105 -5.84 1.00 7.25
N ASP A 106 -5.56 1.18 8.54
CA ASP A 106 -6.58 1.53 9.51
C ASP A 106 -6.51 3.01 9.85
N SER A 107 -7.59 3.75 9.61
CA SER A 107 -7.69 5.15 9.99
C SER A 107 -8.29 5.22 11.39
N LEU A 108 -7.51 5.72 12.35
CA LEU A 108 -7.96 5.95 13.71
C LEU A 108 -8.86 7.19 13.77
N ARG A 109 -9.78 7.23 14.74
CA ARG A 109 -10.66 8.38 14.99
C ARG A 109 -9.89 9.66 15.32
N SER A 110 -8.62 9.56 15.74
CA SER A 110 -7.71 10.68 16.01
C SER A 110 -7.20 11.39 14.74
N GLY A 111 -7.48 10.86 13.54
CA GLY A 111 -6.89 11.35 12.27
C GLY A 111 -5.52 10.73 11.95
N GLU A 112 -5.01 9.90 12.87
CA GLU A 112 -3.86 9.04 12.65
C GLU A 112 -4.24 7.82 11.80
N ALA A 113 -3.27 7.20 11.16
CA ALA A 113 -3.45 6.01 10.35
C ALA A 113 -2.32 5.01 10.62
N ILE A 114 -2.66 3.73 10.61
CA ILE A 114 -1.70 2.64 10.72
C ILE A 114 -1.60 1.96 9.36
N TYR A 115 -0.38 1.87 8.82
CA TYR A 115 -0.07 1.11 7.63
C TYR A 115 0.57 -0.21 8.03
N ILE A 116 0.07 -1.30 7.47
CA ILE A 116 0.58 -2.66 7.70
C ILE A 116 0.79 -3.32 6.35
N SER A 117 2.01 -3.77 6.07
CA SER A 117 2.34 -4.52 4.85
C SER A 117 3.08 -5.80 5.16
N HIS A 118 2.78 -6.85 4.40
CA HIS A 118 3.49 -8.13 4.51
C HIS A 118 4.85 -8.09 3.81
N SER A 119 5.00 -7.28 2.76
CA SER A 119 6.25 -7.17 2.01
C SER A 119 7.30 -6.39 2.81
N PRO A 120 8.48 -6.97 3.10
CA PRO A 120 9.58 -6.32 3.81
C PRO A 120 10.34 -5.32 2.93
N SER A 121 9.69 -4.80 1.88
CA SER A 121 10.25 -3.87 0.91
C SER A 121 10.83 -2.62 1.57
N PHE A 122 10.55 -2.37 2.84
CA PHE A 122 10.91 -1.18 3.60
C PHE A 122 12.14 -1.36 4.52
N SER A 123 12.68 -2.57 4.64
CA SER A 123 13.72 -2.88 5.63
C SER A 123 15.15 -2.60 5.11
N CYS A 124 15.96 -1.89 5.89
CA CYS A 124 17.41 -1.74 5.63
C CYS A 124 18.21 -3.02 5.99
N LEU A 125 17.57 -3.98 6.66
CA LEU A 125 18.10 -5.26 7.08
C LEU A 125 17.22 -6.33 6.42
N LYS A 126 17.80 -7.34 5.76
CA LYS A 126 17.11 -8.54 5.26
C LYS A 126 16.49 -9.35 6.41
N ASN A 127 15.51 -8.79 7.10
CA ASN A 127 14.75 -9.47 8.13
C ASN A 127 13.31 -9.55 7.66
N ASP A 128 12.80 -10.78 7.57
CA ASP A 128 11.45 -11.14 7.14
C ASP A 128 10.38 -10.77 8.18
N PHE A 129 10.33 -9.51 8.62
CA PHE A 129 9.29 -9.03 9.52
C PHE A 129 8.27 -8.17 8.77
N SER A 130 6.99 -8.35 9.13
CA SER A 130 5.90 -7.47 8.72
C SER A 130 6.18 -6.06 9.26
N GLU A 131 6.18 -5.06 8.39
CA GLU A 131 6.40 -3.68 8.81
C GLU A 131 5.08 -2.98 9.15
N ILE A 132 5.02 -2.43 10.37
CA ILE A 132 3.95 -1.57 10.84
C ILE A 132 4.48 -0.15 10.85
N LEU A 133 3.89 0.72 10.03
CA LEU A 133 4.23 2.15 9.98
C LEU A 133 3.08 2.96 10.55
N LEU A 134 3.41 3.85 11.50
CA LEU A 134 2.46 4.83 12.03
C LEU A 134 2.49 6.08 11.16
N GLY A 135 1.33 6.65 10.89
CA GLY A 135 1.22 7.81 10.04
C GLY A 135 -0.01 8.64 10.34
N LYS A 136 -0.21 9.62 9.49
CA LYS A 136 -1.35 10.53 9.54
C LYS A 136 -1.91 10.72 8.14
N ARG A 137 -3.21 10.92 8.05
CA ARG A 137 -3.83 11.37 6.81
C ARG A 137 -3.48 12.84 6.60
N THR A 138 -3.00 13.19 5.41
CA THR A 138 -2.85 14.59 5.01
C THR A 138 -4.11 15.00 4.26
N VAL A 139 -4.77 16.05 4.76
CA VAL A 139 -5.90 16.69 4.08
C VAL A 139 -5.30 17.88 3.35
N ASN A 140 -5.25 17.81 2.02
CA ASN A 140 -5.02 18.98 1.17
C ASN A 140 -6.34 19.66 0.86
#